data_AF-A0A538HDJ4-F1
#
_entry.id   AF-A0A538HDJ4-F1
#
_cell.length_a   1.000
_cell.length_b   1.000
_cell.length_c   1.000
_cell.angle_alpha   90.00
_cell.angle_beta   90.00
_cell.angle_gamma   90.00
#
_symmetry.space_group_name_H-M   'P 1'
#
loop_
_entity.id
_entity.type
_entity.pdbx_description
1 polymer ?
#
loop_
_entity_poly.entity_id
_entity_poly.type
_entity_poly.pdbx_seq_one_letter_code
_entity_poly.pdbx_strand_id
1 'polypeptide(L)'
;MIDLSELTMIVDAYTQEWRPRATRELDNFRRRSTDEDAITAAALAKLPSGKRHPHQYRVPRAALNESRRRLIDNIELLKRATSFDELIELVERLSGSIPGIGELTVYDTALRI
;
A
#
# COMPACT_ATOMS: atom_id res chain seq x y z
N MET A 1 -11.28 -31.01 -10.91
CA MET A 1 -12.19 -30.26 -10.00
C MET A 1 -11.40 -30.04 -8.74
N ILE A 2 -11.13 -28.79 -8.36
CA ILE A 2 -10.56 -28.51 -7.03
C ILE A 2 -11.68 -28.82 -6.04
N ASP A 3 -11.42 -29.69 -5.08
CA ASP A 3 -12.38 -29.99 -4.01
C ASP A 3 -12.53 -28.75 -3.12
N LEU A 4 -13.77 -28.39 -2.80
CA LEU A 4 -14.08 -27.28 -1.90
C LEU A 4 -13.50 -27.52 -0.49
N SER A 5 -13.31 -28.79 -0.09
CA SER A 5 -12.66 -29.14 1.18
C SER A 5 -11.16 -28.79 1.17
N GLU A 6 -10.47 -29.06 0.06
CA GLU A 6 -9.05 -28.74 -0.14
C GLU A 6 -8.81 -27.23 -0.19
N LEU A 7 -9.68 -26.48 -0.88
CA LEU A 7 -9.59 -25.01 -0.91
C LEU A 7 -9.76 -24.40 0.48
N THR A 8 -10.73 -24.91 1.26
CA THR A 8 -10.98 -24.44 2.62
C THR A 8 -9.75 -24.67 3.50
N MET A 9 -9.13 -25.85 3.43
CA MET A 9 -7.91 -26.14 4.18
C MET A 9 -6.75 -25.20 3.83
N ILE A 10 -6.57 -24.86 2.55
CA ILE A 10 -5.53 -23.91 2.11
C ILE A 10 -5.80 -22.50 2.67
N VAL A 11 -7.05 -22.04 2.61
CA VAL A 11 -7.45 -20.72 3.13
C VAL A 11 -7.28 -20.65 4.64
N ASP A 12 -7.60 -21.73 5.36
CA ASP A 12 -7.43 -21.81 6.81
C ASP A 12 -5.96 -21.79 7.19
N ALA A 13 -5.11 -22.59 6.53
CA ALA A 13 -3.67 -22.59 6.76
C ALA A 13 -3.07 -21.19 6.50
N TYR A 14 -3.45 -20.54 5.39
CA TYR A 14 -3.04 -19.16 5.11
C TYR A 14 -3.50 -18.19 6.22
N THR A 15 -4.75 -18.32 6.66
CA THR A 15 -5.34 -17.44 7.68
C THR A 15 -4.69 -17.62 9.04
N GLN A 16 -4.26 -18.82 9.40
CA GLN A 16 -3.62 -19.10 10.69
C GLN A 16 -2.14 -18.69 10.69
N GLU A 17 -1.41 -18.99 9.62
CA GLU A 17 0.05 -18.82 9.60
C GLU A 17 0.50 -17.46 9.02
N TRP A 18 -0.16 -16.99 7.96
CA TRP A 18 0.34 -15.87 7.14
C TRP A 18 -0.43 -14.58 7.37
N ARG A 19 -1.76 -14.64 7.49
CA ARG A 19 -2.59 -13.45 7.74
C ARG A 19 -2.16 -12.65 8.96
N PRO A 20 -1.81 -13.23 10.13
CA PRO A 20 -1.39 -12.43 11.29
C PRO A 20 -0.15 -11.59 11.01
N ARG A 21 0.79 -12.10 10.20
CA ARG A 21 1.98 -11.34 9.79
C ARG A 21 1.62 -10.21 8.84
N ALA A 22 0.78 -10.46 7.85
CA ALA A 22 0.30 -9.44 6.92
C ALA A 22 -0.49 -8.34 7.64
N THR A 23 -1.37 -8.70 8.57
CA THR A 23 -2.13 -7.75 9.40
C THR A 23 -1.19 -6.89 10.25
N ARG A 24 -0.19 -7.48 10.91
CA ARG A 24 0.81 -6.71 11.68
C ARG A 24 1.58 -5.73 10.81
N GLU A 25 1.86 -6.08 9.56
CA GLU A 25 2.50 -5.18 8.61
C GLU A 25 1.60 -3.97 8.32
N LEU A 26 0.33 -4.20 7.97
CA LEU A 26 -0.65 -3.15 7.67
C LEU A 26 -0.97 -2.28 8.89
N ASP A 27 -1.03 -2.86 10.09
CA ASP A 27 -1.27 -2.12 11.33
C ASP A 27 -0.20 -1.05 11.60
N ASN A 28 1.01 -1.20 11.07
CA ASN A 28 2.05 -0.18 11.16
C ASN A 28 1.75 1.07 10.31
N PHE A 29 0.92 0.94 9.28
CA PHE A 29 0.46 2.05 8.46
C PHE A 29 -0.82 2.67 9.04
N ARG A 30 -1.66 1.88 9.74
CA ARG A 30 -2.88 2.37 10.40
C ARG A 30 -2.63 3.31 11.58
N ARG A 31 -1.53 3.13 12.33
CA ARG A 31 -1.27 3.85 13.59
C ARG A 31 -0.56 5.20 13.42
N ARG A 32 -0.84 5.90 12.31
CA ARG A 32 -0.16 7.17 11.96
C ARG A 32 -0.91 8.34 12.57
N SER A 33 -0.17 9.36 12.99
CA SER A 33 -0.74 10.47 13.76
C SER A 33 -1.47 11.49 12.90
N THR A 34 -1.14 11.59 11.60
CA THR A 34 -1.79 12.49 10.65
C THR A 34 -1.94 11.83 9.28
N ASP A 35 -2.86 12.34 8.48
CA ASP A 35 -3.09 11.92 7.10
C ASP A 35 -1.79 12.08 6.26
N GLU A 36 -1.03 13.16 6.48
CA GLU A 36 0.24 13.40 5.79
C GLU A 36 1.31 12.37 6.15
N ASP A 37 1.40 11.96 7.43
CA ASP A 37 2.34 10.92 7.84
C ASP A 37 1.94 9.55 7.27
N ALA A 38 0.63 9.25 7.24
CA ALA A 38 0.11 8.03 6.62
C ALA A 38 0.46 7.95 5.13
N ILE A 39 0.12 8.99 4.37
CA ILE A 39 0.43 9.08 2.93
C ILE A 39 1.95 9.06 2.71
N THR A 40 2.72 9.75 3.53
CA THR A 40 4.19 9.75 3.42
C THR A 40 4.78 8.37 3.68
N ALA A 41 4.30 7.65 4.70
CA ALA A 41 4.77 6.32 5.01
C ALA A 41 4.40 5.33 3.89
N ALA A 42 3.17 5.39 3.38
CA ALA A 42 2.67 4.56 2.29
C ALA A 42 3.48 4.79 1.00
N ALA A 43 3.57 6.04 0.53
CA ALA A 43 4.23 6.40 -0.73
C ALA A 43 5.75 6.14 -0.72
N LEU A 44 6.40 6.20 0.44
CA LEU A 44 7.83 5.87 0.59
C LEU A 44 8.08 4.40 0.94
N ALA A 45 7.02 3.60 1.09
CA ALA A 45 7.05 2.23 1.59
C ALA A 45 7.91 2.09 2.86
N LYS A 46 7.74 3.01 3.81
CA LYS A 46 8.53 3.07 5.05
C LYS A 46 7.99 2.09 6.09
N LEU A 47 8.84 1.18 6.53
CA LEU A 47 8.64 0.32 7.69
C LEU A 47 8.79 1.10 9.00
N PRO A 48 8.31 0.58 10.14
CA PRO A 48 8.55 1.17 11.46
C PRO A 48 10.03 1.41 11.77
N SER A 49 10.92 0.60 11.22
CA SER A 49 12.38 0.75 11.36
C SER A 49 12.95 1.94 10.57
N GLY A 50 12.13 2.69 9.83
CA GLY A 50 12.55 3.73 8.89
C GLY A 50 13.11 3.21 7.58
N LYS A 51 13.32 1.88 7.47
CA LYS A 51 13.77 1.22 6.24
C LYS A 51 12.64 1.13 5.21
N ARG A 52 13.02 0.98 3.95
CA ARG A 52 12.08 0.73 2.86
C ARG A 52 11.70 -0.75 2.80
N HIS A 53 10.47 -1.03 2.38
CA HIS A 53 10.01 -2.40 2.14
C HIS A 53 10.91 -3.12 1.11
N PRO A 54 11.34 -4.38 1.34
CA PRO A 54 12.34 -5.04 0.50
C PRO A 54 12.09 -5.04 -1.02
N HIS A 55 10.88 -5.36 -1.48
CA HIS A 55 10.59 -5.36 -2.92
C HIS A 55 10.57 -3.95 -3.52
N GLN A 56 10.29 -2.94 -2.70
CA GLN A 56 10.31 -1.53 -3.10
C GLN A 56 11.75 -1.00 -3.24
N TYR A 57 12.80 -1.79 -2.92
CA TYR A 57 14.18 -1.39 -3.21
C TYR A 57 14.46 -1.20 -4.71
N ARG A 58 13.68 -1.88 -5.56
CA ARG A 58 13.79 -1.79 -7.02
C ARG A 58 13.19 -0.51 -7.60
N VAL A 59 12.33 0.19 -6.84
CA VAL A 59 11.74 1.46 -7.29
C VAL A 59 12.73 2.60 -7.04
N PRO A 60 12.99 3.48 -8.02
CA PRO A 60 13.88 4.63 -7.83
C PRO A 60 13.38 5.53 -6.68
N ARG A 61 14.30 5.98 -5.81
CA ARG A 61 13.93 6.86 -4.69
C ARG A 61 13.32 8.18 -5.17
N ALA A 62 13.78 8.70 -6.31
CA ALA A 62 13.22 9.90 -6.93
C ALA A 62 11.74 9.68 -7.32
N ALA A 63 11.40 8.51 -7.88
CA ALA A 63 10.02 8.16 -8.23
C ALA A 63 9.11 8.09 -6.99
N LEU A 64 9.57 7.46 -5.90
CA LEU A 64 8.81 7.41 -4.64
C LEU A 64 8.63 8.80 -4.02
N ASN A 65 9.65 9.65 -4.06
CA ASN A 65 9.55 11.02 -3.55
C ASN A 65 8.58 11.87 -4.37
N GLU A 66 8.58 11.71 -5.68
CA GLU A 66 7.63 12.38 -6.58
C GLU A 66 6.20 11.86 -6.36
N SER A 67 6.02 10.55 -6.19
CA SER A 67 4.74 9.94 -5.84
C SER A 67 4.20 10.52 -4.54
N ARG A 68 5.02 10.53 -3.47
CA ARG A 68 4.69 11.18 -2.20
C ARG A 68 4.26 12.63 -2.39
N ARG A 69 5.03 13.43 -3.15
CA ARG A 69 4.72 14.84 -3.37
C ARG A 69 3.33 15.00 -4.00
N ARG A 70 3.05 14.27 -5.09
CA ARG A 70 1.75 14.35 -5.79
C ARG A 70 0.59 13.90 -4.91
N LEU A 71 0.76 12.87 -4.09
CA LEU A 71 -0.28 12.39 -3.17
C LEU A 71 -0.56 13.41 -2.06
N ILE A 72 0.49 13.98 -1.45
CA ILE A 72 0.35 15.02 -0.42
C ILE A 72 -0.30 16.30 -0.98
N ASP A 73 0.10 16.73 -2.18
CA ASP A 73 -0.48 17.89 -2.87
C ASP A 73 -1.99 17.69 -3.17
N ASN A 74 -2.49 16.46 -3.10
CA ASN A 74 -3.88 16.08 -3.36
C ASN A 74 -4.53 15.38 -2.15
N ILE A 75 -4.04 15.61 -0.93
CA ILE A 75 -4.52 14.93 0.29
C ILE A 75 -6.03 15.07 0.51
N GLU A 76 -6.58 16.27 0.28
CA GLU A 76 -8.00 16.53 0.44
C GLU A 76 -8.87 15.81 -0.60
N LEU A 77 -8.29 15.41 -1.74
CA LEU A 77 -8.97 14.57 -2.72
C LEU A 77 -8.94 13.10 -2.32
N LEU A 78 -7.80 12.61 -1.81
CA LEU A 78 -7.65 11.24 -1.31
C LEU A 78 -8.62 10.97 -0.16
N LYS A 79 -8.79 11.93 0.76
CA LYS A 79 -9.72 11.84 1.90
C LYS A 79 -11.20 11.75 1.52
N ARG A 80 -11.54 12.11 0.28
CA ARG A 80 -12.92 12.01 -0.22
C ARG A 80 -13.25 10.64 -0.80
N ALA A 81 -12.24 9.77 -0.98
CA ALA A 81 -12.49 8.40 -1.40
C ALA A 81 -13.31 7.67 -0.32
N THR A 82 -14.40 7.05 -0.75
CA THR A 82 -15.33 6.32 0.13
C THR A 82 -15.20 4.80 0.00
N SER A 83 -14.42 4.34 -0.98
CA SER A 83 -14.12 2.94 -1.24
C SER A 83 -12.65 2.74 -1.56
N PHE A 84 -12.19 1.50 -1.43
CA PHE A 84 -10.84 1.12 -1.84
C PHE A 84 -10.64 1.27 -3.35
N ASP A 85 -11.67 0.99 -4.16
CA ASP A 85 -11.63 1.14 -5.61
C ASP A 85 -11.44 2.60 -6.03
N GLU A 86 -12.15 3.53 -5.39
CA GLU A 86 -11.94 4.98 -5.59
C GLU A 86 -10.52 5.39 -5.16
N LEU A 87 -10.04 4.87 -4.03
CA LEU A 87 -8.71 5.20 -3.51
C LEU A 87 -7.60 4.73 -4.46
N ILE A 88 -7.66 3.48 -4.94
CA ILE A 88 -6.63 2.94 -5.83
C ILE A 88 -6.64 3.65 -7.20
N GLU A 89 -7.81 4.00 -7.74
CA GLU A 89 -7.93 4.82 -8.95
C GLU A 89 -7.30 6.20 -8.78
N LEU A 90 -7.50 6.84 -7.62
CA LEU A 90 -6.86 8.12 -7.31
C LEU A 90 -5.35 7.99 -7.20
N VAL A 91 -4.84 6.95 -6.54
CA VAL A 91 -3.40 6.70 -6.42
C VAL A 91 -2.77 6.41 -7.79
N GLU A 92 -3.41 5.60 -8.62
CA GLU A 92 -3.00 5.33 -10.01
C GLU A 92 -2.95 6.63 -10.81
N ARG A 93 -4.04 7.40 -10.81
CA ARG A 93 -4.13 8.66 -11.57
C ARG A 93 -3.06 9.66 -11.16
N LEU A 94 -2.74 9.75 -9.87
CA LEU A 94 -1.76 10.70 -9.34
C LEU A 94 -0.31 10.23 -9.54
N SER A 95 -0.03 8.93 -9.46
CA SER A 95 1.34 8.40 -9.36
C SER A 95 1.76 7.42 -10.47
N GLY A 96 0.81 6.76 -11.15
CA GLY A 96 1.08 5.71 -12.14
C GLY A 96 1.84 6.18 -13.39
N SER A 97 1.72 7.47 -13.72
CA SER A 97 2.51 8.09 -14.81
C SER A 97 3.98 8.34 -14.48
N ILE A 98 4.41 8.12 -13.23
CA ILE A 98 5.80 8.37 -12.81
C ILE A 98 6.67 7.19 -13.26
N PRO A 99 7.73 7.42 -14.06
CA PRO A 99 8.63 6.35 -14.47
C PRO A 99 9.22 5.60 -13.27
N GLY A 100 9.05 4.28 -13.27
CA GLY A 100 9.49 3.39 -12.19
C GLY A 100 8.44 3.08 -11.13
N ILE A 101 7.28 3.73 -11.13
CA ILE A 101 6.08 3.29 -10.41
C ILE A 101 5.32 2.32 -11.31
N GLY A 102 5.06 1.12 -10.82
CA GLY A 102 4.23 0.12 -11.49
C GLY A 102 3.01 -0.26 -10.67
N GLU A 103 2.11 -1.06 -11.25
CA GLU A 103 0.82 -1.46 -10.66
C GLU A 103 0.96 -2.00 -9.22
N LEU A 104 1.98 -2.81 -8.95
CA LEU A 104 2.23 -3.33 -7.60
C LEU A 104 2.51 -2.21 -6.60
N THR A 105 3.28 -1.18 -6.97
CA THR A 105 3.57 -0.04 -6.10
C THR A 105 2.33 0.82 -5.87
N VAL A 106 1.47 0.94 -6.87
CA VAL A 106 0.19 1.66 -6.77
C VAL A 106 -0.73 0.95 -5.80
N TYR A 107 -0.96 -0.34 -6.01
CA TYR A 107 -1.79 -1.17 -5.13
C TYR A 107 -1.27 -1.16 -3.70
N ASP A 108 0.04 -1.39 -3.52
CA ASP A 108 0.71 -1.32 -2.22
C ASP A 108 0.51 0.04 -1.53
N THR A 109 0.57 1.14 -2.28
CA THR A 109 0.41 2.48 -1.72
C THR A 109 -1.03 2.69 -1.28
N ALA A 110 -2.00 2.34 -2.13
CA ALA A 110 -3.43 2.44 -1.81
C ALA A 110 -3.81 1.57 -0.59
N LEU A 111 -3.30 0.34 -0.50
CA LEU A 111 -3.58 -0.56 0.62
C LEU A 111 -3.02 -0.07 1.96
N ARG A 112 -2.00 0.80 1.91
CA ARG A 112 -1.32 1.35 3.09
C ARG A 112 -1.84 2.73 3.50
N ILE A 113 -2.70 3.35 2.70
CA ILE A 113 -3.44 4.58 3.05
C ILE A 113 -4.73 4.17 3.76
#